data_AF-A0A1M6WHM3-F1
#
_entry.id   AF-A0A1M6WHM3-F1
#
_cell.length_a   1.000
_cell.length_b   1.000
_cell.length_c   1.000
_cell.angle_alpha   90.00
_cell.angle_beta   90.00
_cell.angle_gamma   90.00
#
_symmetry.space_group_name_H-M   'P 1'
#
loop_
_entity.id
_entity.type
_entity.pdbx_description
1 polymer ?
#
loop_
_entity_poly.entity_id
_entity_poly.type
_entity_poly.pdbx_seq_one_letter_code
_entity_poly.pdbx_strand_id
1 'polypeptide(L)'
;MPNVTPNLGLIKPLGNEIVSRQAYVENLDIVDQHAAKRTDLSEHLAQVIHPKLNGTANFNGAIGTVIPHTKGDTNYFVGVTPVANPAGYLGEVWVEQAANSFSVKCSGIATTSFKYVVLW
;
A
#
# COMPACT_ATOMS: atom_id res chain seq x y z
N MET A 1 38.53 -21.36 -9.73
CA MET A 1 37.28 -21.21 -8.94
C MET A 1 36.13 -21.60 -9.86
N PRO A 2 35.18 -22.45 -9.44
CA PRO A 2 34.00 -22.74 -10.25
C PRO A 2 33.29 -21.42 -10.57
N ASN A 3 32.90 -21.23 -11.83
CA ASN A 3 32.08 -20.08 -12.17
C ASN A 3 30.70 -20.30 -11.54
N VAL A 4 30.18 -19.31 -10.81
CA VAL A 4 28.87 -19.41 -10.16
C VAL A 4 27.89 -18.43 -10.81
N THR A 5 26.61 -18.76 -10.78
CA THR A 5 25.60 -17.80 -11.22
C THR A 5 25.58 -16.58 -10.28
N PRO A 6 25.45 -15.36 -10.81
CA PRO A 6 25.59 -14.13 -10.02
C PRO A 6 24.48 -13.92 -8.98
N ASN A 7 23.27 -14.43 -9.24
CA ASN A 7 22.10 -14.19 -8.39
C ASN A 7 21.78 -15.34 -7.44
N LEU A 8 22.12 -16.57 -7.82
CA LEU A 8 21.76 -17.77 -7.07
C LEU A 8 22.98 -18.56 -6.59
N GLY A 9 24.21 -18.21 -6.97
CA GLY A 9 25.41 -18.94 -6.53
C GLY A 9 25.54 -20.37 -7.08
N LEU A 10 24.65 -20.80 -7.98
CA LEU A 10 24.66 -22.15 -8.57
C LEU A 10 25.98 -22.46 -9.26
N ILE A 11 26.48 -23.68 -9.05
CA ILE A 11 27.68 -24.20 -9.69
C ILE A 11 27.40 -24.31 -11.19
N LYS A 12 28.17 -23.56 -12.00
CA LYS A 12 28.10 -23.61 -13.45
C LYS A 12 29.17 -24.58 -13.98
N PRO A 13 28.79 -25.78 -14.46
CA PRO A 13 29.74 -26.71 -15.05
C PRO A 13 30.34 -26.13 -16.34
N LEU A 14 31.58 -26.51 -16.65
CA LEU A 14 32.17 -26.21 -17.95
C LEU A 14 31.49 -27.05 -19.04
N GLY A 15 31.51 -26.58 -20.30
CA GLY A 15 30.81 -27.26 -21.40
C GLY A 15 31.28 -28.70 -21.68
N ASN A 16 32.44 -29.09 -21.15
CA ASN A 16 33.05 -30.41 -21.27
C ASN A 16 33.13 -31.17 -19.93
N GLU A 17 32.53 -30.66 -18.86
CA GLU A 17 32.58 -31.25 -17.52
C GLU A 17 31.41 -32.21 -17.28
N ILE A 18 31.69 -33.34 -16.64
CA ILE A 18 30.65 -34.29 -16.23
C ILE A 18 29.99 -33.76 -14.95
N VAL A 19 28.69 -33.51 -14.99
CA VAL A 19 27.90 -33.12 -13.81
C VAL A 19 27.65 -34.35 -12.94
N SER A 20 28.23 -34.37 -11.74
CA SER A 20 27.96 -35.43 -10.77
C SER A 20 26.54 -35.27 -10.19
N ARG A 21 25.92 -36.38 -9.75
CA ARG A 21 24.65 -36.32 -9.00
C ARG A 21 24.76 -35.44 -7.75
N GLN A 22 25.93 -35.43 -7.11
CA GLN A 22 26.20 -34.60 -5.95
C GLN A 22 26.06 -33.11 -6.28
N ALA A 23 26.72 -32.63 -7.34
CA ALA A 23 26.64 -31.24 -7.77
C ALA A 23 25.21 -30.82 -8.18
N TYR A 24 24.43 -31.76 -8.74
CA TYR A 24 23.03 -31.53 -9.05
C TYR A 24 22.18 -31.31 -7.79
N VAL A 25 22.33 -32.16 -6.77
CA VAL A 25 21.60 -32.03 -5.50
C VAL A 25 21.97 -30.73 -4.78
N GLU A 26 23.26 -30.38 -4.73
CA GLU A 26 23.72 -29.11 -4.14
C GLU A 26 23.07 -27.90 -4.82
N ASN A 27 22.97 -27.91 -6.15
CA ASN A 27 22.28 -26.83 -6.88
C ASN A 27 20.78 -26.79 -6.59
N LEU A 28 20.11 -27.93 -6.38
CA LEU A 28 18.69 -27.95 -5.97
C LEU A 28 18.50 -27.34 -4.58
N ASP A 29 19.36 -27.67 -3.63
CA ASP A 29 19.31 -27.12 -2.27
C ASP A 29 19.52 -25.59 -2.30
N ILE A 30 20.44 -25.11 -3.14
CA ILE A 30 20.69 -23.68 -3.33
C ILE A 30 19.47 -22.98 -3.94
N VAL A 31 18.82 -23.59 -4.94
CA VAL A 31 17.59 -23.02 -5.53
C VAL A 31 16.49 -22.90 -4.47
N ASP A 32 16.29 -23.93 -3.65
CA ASP A 32 15.25 -23.91 -2.62
C ASP A 32 15.52 -22.87 -1.53
N GLN A 33 16.79 -22.69 -1.13
CA GLN A 33 17.20 -21.67 -0.15
C GLN A 33 16.97 -20.23 -0.65
N HIS A 34 17.13 -19.98 -1.94
CA HIS A 34 17.01 -18.64 -2.53
C HIS A 34 15.65 -18.37 -3.21
N ALA A 35 14.80 -19.39 -3.32
CA ALA A 35 13.47 -19.23 -3.89
C ALA A 35 12.62 -18.34 -2.99
N ALA A 36 12.10 -17.23 -3.55
CA ALA A 36 11.14 -16.40 -2.86
C ALA A 36 9.88 -17.21 -2.55
N LYS A 37 9.52 -17.32 -1.27
CA LYS A 37 8.33 -18.08 -0.88
C LYS A 37 7.08 -17.26 -1.15
N ARG A 38 6.01 -17.96 -1.51
CA ARG A 38 4.69 -17.35 -1.69
C ARG A 38 4.19 -16.68 -0.40
N THR A 39 4.59 -17.20 0.75
CA THR A 39 4.31 -16.62 2.07
C THR A 39 4.95 -15.24 2.20
N ASP A 40 6.23 -15.12 1.86
CA ASP A 40 6.99 -13.88 2.00
C ASP A 40 6.43 -12.79 1.07
N LEU A 41 6.03 -13.17 -0.15
CA LEU A 41 5.32 -12.26 -1.05
C LEU A 41 3.95 -11.84 -0.48
N SER A 42 3.22 -12.77 0.12
CA SER A 42 1.91 -12.47 0.71
C SER A 42 2.02 -11.52 1.91
N GLU A 43 3.04 -11.72 2.76
CA GLU A 43 3.38 -10.83 3.87
C GLU A 43 3.81 -9.44 3.38
N HIS A 44 4.67 -9.40 2.36
CA HIS A 44 5.11 -8.16 1.76
C HIS A 44 3.94 -7.39 1.14
N LEU A 45 3.04 -8.06 0.42
CA LEU A 45 1.85 -7.43 -0.16
C LEU A 45 0.88 -6.94 0.91
N ALA A 46 0.76 -7.65 2.04
CA ALA A 46 -0.01 -7.17 3.18
C ALA A 46 0.62 -5.91 3.82
N GLN A 47 1.95 -5.77 3.78
CA GLN A 47 2.68 -4.62 4.31
C GLN A 47 2.77 -3.43 3.34
N VAL A 48 2.87 -3.69 2.02
CA VAL A 48 3.06 -2.66 0.96
C VAL A 48 1.76 -2.09 0.41
N ILE A 49 0.62 -2.61 0.83
CA ILE A 49 -0.58 -1.78 0.86
C ILE A 49 -0.26 -0.68 1.88
N HIS A 50 0.18 0.51 1.43
CA HIS A 50 0.13 1.72 2.26
C HIS A 50 -1.23 1.69 2.91
N PRO A 51 -1.32 1.50 4.24
CA PRO A 51 -2.60 1.27 4.86
C PRO A 51 -3.49 2.46 4.50
N LYS A 52 -4.47 2.16 3.64
CA LYS A 52 -5.26 3.15 2.92
C LYS A 52 -6.70 2.92 3.31
N LEU A 53 -7.33 3.97 3.79
CA LEU A 53 -8.77 4.00 3.92
C LEU A 53 -9.31 4.86 2.78
N ASN A 54 -10.23 4.31 2.01
CA ASN A 54 -10.93 5.06 0.97
C ASN A 54 -12.43 4.80 1.06
N GLY A 55 -13.22 5.79 0.64
CA GLY A 55 -14.66 5.68 0.68
C GLY A 55 -15.33 6.93 0.15
N THR A 56 -16.62 7.04 0.46
CA THR A 56 -17.46 8.17 0.11
C THR A 56 -18.19 8.67 1.34
N ALA A 57 -18.33 9.98 1.44
CA ALA A 57 -19.13 10.63 2.47
C ALA A 57 -19.76 11.89 1.88
N ASN A 58 -20.64 12.55 2.64
CA ASN A 58 -21.28 13.79 2.21
C ASN A 58 -20.71 14.96 3.02
N PHE A 59 -20.61 16.13 2.40
CA PHE A 59 -20.34 17.37 3.13
C PHE A 59 -21.48 17.65 4.12
N ASN A 60 -21.15 18.33 5.23
CA ASN A 60 -22.11 18.67 6.29
C ASN A 60 -21.81 20.07 6.86
N GLY A 61 -21.51 21.01 5.95
CA GLY A 61 -21.13 22.37 6.30
C GLY A 61 -19.95 22.44 7.27
N ALA A 62 -19.96 23.49 8.11
CA ALA A 62 -18.92 23.74 9.11
C ALA A 62 -18.92 22.75 10.28
N ILE A 63 -20.04 22.03 10.50
CA ILE A 63 -20.11 20.92 11.46
C ILE A 63 -19.16 19.81 11.01
N GLY A 64 -19.16 19.52 9.70
CA GLY A 64 -18.29 18.54 9.07
C GLY A 64 -18.80 17.12 9.21
N THR A 65 -18.17 16.24 8.44
CA THR A 65 -18.43 14.80 8.44
C THR A 65 -17.21 14.08 8.98
N VAL A 66 -17.40 13.41 10.11
CA VAL A 66 -16.35 12.66 10.81
C VAL A 66 -16.26 11.26 10.23
N ILE A 67 -15.06 10.88 9.80
CA ILE A 67 -14.77 9.57 9.22
C ILE A 67 -13.74 8.87 10.13
N PRO A 68 -14.10 7.72 10.73
CA PRO A 68 -13.19 7.00 11.62
C PRO A 68 -12.13 6.21 10.85
N HIS A 69 -10.95 6.06 11.45
CA HIS A 69 -9.87 5.16 11.02
C HIS A 69 -9.04 4.70 12.23
N THR A 70 -8.02 3.87 12.03
CA THR A 70 -7.25 3.24 13.13
C THR A 70 -5.76 3.60 13.11
N LYS A 71 -5.40 4.84 12.75
CA LYS A 71 -3.99 5.24 12.59
C LYS A 71 -3.25 5.34 13.93
N GLY A 72 -3.90 5.90 14.95
CA GLY A 72 -3.32 6.16 16.27
C GLY A 72 -2.56 7.48 16.42
N ASP A 73 -2.40 8.28 15.36
CA ASP A 73 -1.76 9.60 15.38
C ASP A 73 -2.30 10.51 14.24
N THR A 74 -1.87 11.77 14.21
CA THR A 74 -2.29 12.77 13.21
C THR A 74 -1.37 12.87 11.99
N ASN A 75 -0.34 12.03 11.89
CA ASN A 75 0.62 12.08 10.79
C ASN A 75 0.15 11.18 9.64
N TYR A 76 -0.80 11.69 8.88
CA TYR A 76 -1.32 11.05 7.69
C TYR A 76 -1.75 12.08 6.65
N PHE A 77 -2.01 11.64 5.42
CA PHE A 77 -2.54 12.48 4.36
C PHE A 77 -4.02 12.17 4.13
N VAL A 78 -4.83 13.20 3.88
CA VAL A 78 -6.24 13.07 3.47
C VAL A 78 -6.44 13.77 2.14
N GLY A 79 -6.79 13.01 1.11
CA GLY A 79 -7.28 13.55 -0.16
C GLY A 79 -8.80 13.55 -0.17
N VAL A 80 -9.41 14.69 -0.51
CA VAL A 80 -10.86 14.85 -0.65
C VAL A 80 -11.16 15.30 -2.08
N THR A 81 -12.14 14.67 -2.72
CA THR A 81 -12.58 15.05 -4.08
C THR A 81 -14.11 15.05 -4.14
N PRO A 82 -14.76 16.21 -4.30
CA PRO A 82 -16.20 16.28 -4.58
C PRO A 82 -16.54 15.45 -5.83
N VAL A 83 -17.64 14.69 -5.79
CA VAL A 83 -18.05 13.85 -6.94
C VAL A 83 -19.40 14.25 -7.54
N ALA A 84 -20.07 15.23 -6.94
CA ALA A 84 -21.31 15.79 -7.43
C ALA A 84 -21.26 17.32 -7.41
N ASN A 85 -22.00 17.94 -8.33
CA ASN A 85 -22.16 19.40 -8.37
C ASN A 85 -22.82 19.88 -7.07
N PRO A 86 -22.20 20.79 -6.30
CA PRO A 86 -22.75 21.36 -5.08
C PRO A 86 -24.15 21.98 -5.18
N ALA A 87 -24.61 22.33 -6.39
CA ALA A 87 -25.88 22.99 -6.65
C ALA A 87 -26.10 24.27 -5.80
N GLY A 88 -25.01 24.93 -5.45
CA GLY A 88 -24.95 26.02 -4.49
C GLY A 88 -23.50 26.34 -4.11
N TYR A 89 -23.30 26.96 -2.96
CA TYR A 89 -21.98 27.32 -2.46
C TYR A 89 -21.38 26.18 -1.63
N LEU A 90 -20.31 25.55 -2.15
CA LEU A 90 -19.47 24.63 -1.38
C LEU A 90 -18.50 25.38 -0.46
N GLY A 91 -18.00 26.52 -0.93
CA GLY A 91 -17.02 27.34 -0.20
C GLY A 91 -15.66 26.67 -0.07
N GLU A 92 -14.90 27.11 0.93
CA GLU A 92 -13.62 26.51 1.29
C GLU A 92 -13.83 25.13 1.89
N VAL A 93 -12.92 24.20 1.57
CA VAL A 93 -12.91 22.85 2.13
C VAL A 93 -11.63 22.67 2.91
N TRP A 94 -11.74 22.17 4.14
CA TRP A 94 -10.60 21.84 4.98
C TRP A 94 -10.81 20.52 5.71
N VAL A 95 -9.70 19.96 6.18
CA VAL A 95 -9.68 18.71 6.93
C VAL A 95 -9.09 18.98 8.31
N GLU A 96 -9.78 18.51 9.34
CA GLU A 96 -9.25 18.47 10.70
C GLU A 96 -8.91 17.03 11.06
N GLN A 97 -7.64 16.79 11.33
CA GLN A 97 -7.10 15.47 11.62
C GLN A 97 -7.10 15.18 13.12
N ALA A 98 -7.48 13.97 13.50
CA ALA A 98 -7.33 13.41 14.83
C ALA A 98 -6.69 12.01 14.74
N ALA A 99 -6.29 11.45 15.89
CA ALA A 99 -5.53 10.20 15.93
C ALA A 99 -6.22 9.01 15.24
N ASN A 100 -7.55 8.92 15.36
CA ASN A 100 -8.36 7.80 14.85
C ASN A 100 -9.56 8.27 14.03
N SER A 101 -9.53 9.51 13.55
CA SER A 101 -10.57 10.05 12.71
C SER A 101 -10.09 11.31 12.02
N PHE A 102 -10.72 11.68 10.92
CA PHE A 102 -10.64 13.04 10.40
C PHE A 102 -12.05 13.59 10.17
N SER A 103 -12.18 14.91 10.16
CA SER A 103 -13.41 15.56 9.75
C SER A 103 -13.18 16.37 8.48
N VAL A 104 -14.05 16.20 7.49
CA VAL A 104 -14.07 17.05 6.29
C VAL A 104 -15.14 18.09 6.49
N LYS A 105 -14.74 19.35 6.43
CA LYS A 105 -15.61 20.51 6.64
C LYS A 105 -15.65 21.37 5.39
N CYS A 106 -16.74 22.09 5.22
CA CYS A 106 -16.85 23.11 4.20
C CYS A 106 -17.52 24.37 4.77
N SER A 107 -17.15 25.55 4.29
CA SER A 107 -17.74 26.81 4.77
C SER A 107 -19.13 27.07 4.17
N GLY A 108 -19.42 26.42 3.04
CA GLY A 108 -20.71 26.47 2.40
C GLY A 108 -21.76 25.55 3.03
N ILE A 109 -22.94 25.52 2.40
CA ILE A 109 -24.11 24.76 2.85
C ILE A 109 -24.34 23.48 2.03
N ALA A 110 -23.42 23.16 1.12
CA ALA A 110 -23.54 21.99 0.26
C ALA A 110 -23.49 20.69 1.08
N THR A 111 -24.40 19.77 0.77
CA THR A 111 -24.45 18.42 1.36
C THR A 111 -24.10 17.33 0.35
N THR A 112 -23.34 17.69 -0.68
CA THR A 112 -23.00 16.79 -1.78
C THR A 112 -21.97 15.74 -1.38
N SER A 113 -21.93 14.67 -2.15
CA SER A 113 -20.98 13.58 -1.92
C SER A 113 -19.56 13.95 -2.36
N PHE A 114 -18.59 13.44 -1.61
CA PHE A 114 -17.17 13.45 -1.92
C PHE A 114 -16.59 12.06 -1.74
N LYS A 115 -15.53 11.77 -2.49
CA LYS A 115 -14.63 10.64 -2.25
C LYS A 115 -13.50 11.09 -1.34
N TYR A 116 -13.05 10.19 -0.49
CA TYR A 116 -11.86 10.40 0.31
C TYR A 116 -10.86 9.26 0.14
N VAL A 117 -9.58 9.60 0.27
CA VAL A 117 -8.47 8.67 0.41
C VAL A 117 -7.61 9.14 1.58
N VAL A 118 -7.24 8.21 2.43
CA VAL A 118 -6.32 8.43 3.53
C VAL A 118 -5.09 7.56 3.27
N LEU A 119 -3.91 8.14 3.43
CA LEU A 119 -2.63 7.47 3.22
C LEU A 119 -1.77 7.67 4.46
N TRP A 120 -1.17 6.59 4.95
CA TRP A 120 -0.32 6.60 6.14
C TRP A 120 0.67 5.43 6.16
#